data_AF-A0A353XR24-F1
#
_entry.id   AF-A0A353XR24-F1
#
_cell.length_a   1.000
_cell.length_b   1.000
_cell.length_c   1.000
_cell.angle_alpha   90.00
_cell.angle_beta   90.00
_cell.angle_gamma   90.00
#
_symmetry.space_group_name_H-M   'P 1'
#
loop_
_entity.id
_entity.type
_entity.pdbx_description
1 polymer ?
#
loop_
_entity_poly.entity_id
_entity_poly.type
_entity_poly.pdbx_seq_one_letter_code
_entity_poly.pdbx_strand_id
1 'polypeptide(L)'
;MHYPAWKYFLIVTVLIIAGLYALPNLYPDEPAVQITSASAGTELTDDVLTQSKKLLEEAGIAYHDPTFSENSALLRVEDGAAQRKAQEVLRQQLGNDYVVALNLAQTTPDWLRSIGAKPLKLGLDLRGGVRFVLEVDMNKALEQRLKTTSNDVRSSLRGER
;
A
#
# COMPACT_ATOMS: atom_id res chain seq x y z
N MET A 1 -22.06 -4.57 50.94
CA MET A 1 -22.62 -4.76 49.59
C MET A 1 -21.52 -5.32 48.71
N HIS A 2 -21.44 -6.65 48.55
CA HIS A 2 -20.46 -7.28 47.67
C HIS A 2 -21.17 -7.69 46.38
N TYR A 3 -20.62 -7.30 45.24
CA TYR A 3 -21.13 -7.78 43.97
C TYR A 3 -20.91 -9.30 43.85
N PRO A 4 -21.83 -10.03 43.21
CA PRO A 4 -21.65 -11.45 42.95
C PRO A 4 -20.37 -11.74 42.16
N ALA A 5 -19.67 -12.84 42.48
CA ALA A 5 -18.42 -13.25 41.82
C ALA A 5 -18.52 -13.34 40.28
N TRP A 6 -19.70 -13.69 39.77
CA TRP A 6 -19.95 -13.78 38.32
C TRP A 6 -19.81 -12.44 37.59
N LYS A 7 -20.08 -11.31 38.26
CA LYS A 7 -19.92 -9.97 37.66
C LYS A 7 -18.46 -9.64 37.46
N TYR A 8 -17.60 -9.97 38.42
CA TYR A 8 -16.16 -9.80 38.28
C TYR A 8 -15.58 -10.71 37.19
N PHE A 9 -16.05 -11.96 37.10
CA PHE A 9 -15.67 -12.85 36.01
C PHE A 9 -16.06 -12.27 34.65
N LEU A 10 -17.30 -11.79 34.51
CA LEU A 10 -17.78 -11.15 33.29
C LEU A 10 -16.94 -9.91 32.92
N ILE A 11 -16.62 -9.05 33.88
CA ILE A 11 -15.78 -7.86 33.66
C ILE A 11 -14.39 -8.26 33.17
N VAL A 12 -13.75 -9.25 33.80
CA VAL A 12 -12.42 -9.72 33.40
C VAL A 12 -12.45 -10.32 31.99
N THR A 13 -13.45 -11.15 31.68
CA THR A 13 -13.62 -11.73 30.34
C THR A 13 -13.81 -10.64 29.28
N VAL A 14 -14.66 -9.64 29.54
CA VAL A 14 -14.88 -8.52 28.61
C VAL A 14 -13.59 -7.70 28.43
N LEU A 15 -12.83 -7.44 29.50
CA LEU A 15 -11.55 -6.72 29.40
C LEU A 15 -10.52 -7.49 28.58
N ILE A 16 -10.42 -8.80 28.75
CA ILE A 16 -9.50 -9.64 27.95
C ILE A 16 -9.88 -9.58 26.47
N ILE A 17 -11.16 -9.76 26.16
CA ILE A 17 -11.64 -9.72 24.76
C ILE A 17 -11.42 -8.33 24.15
N ALA A 18 -11.76 -7.26 24.89
CA ALA A 18 -11.56 -5.88 24.44
C ALA A 18 -10.08 -5.57 24.23
N GLY A 19 -9.20 -6.00 25.15
CA GLY A 19 -7.76 -5.84 25.03
C GLY A 19 -7.19 -6.58 23.82
N LEU A 20 -7.64 -7.82 23.59
CA LEU A 20 -7.21 -8.64 22.46
C LEU A 20 -7.68 -8.06 21.11
N TYR A 21 -8.86 -7.43 21.07
CA TYR A 21 -9.36 -6.71 19.89
C TYR A 21 -8.71 -5.34 19.68
N ALA A 22 -8.25 -4.67 20.74
CA ALA A 22 -7.55 -3.39 20.66
C ALA A 22 -6.06 -3.55 20.29
N LEU A 23 -5.46 -4.69 20.61
CA LEU A 23 -4.04 -4.98 20.42
C LEU A 23 -3.53 -4.79 18.97
N PRO A 24 -4.25 -5.21 17.92
CA PRO A 24 -3.82 -5.01 16.53
C PRO A 24 -3.70 -3.53 16.14
N ASN A 25 -4.44 -2.65 16.81
CA ASN A 25 -4.40 -1.21 16.54
C ASN A 25 -3.13 -0.54 17.08
N LEU A 26 -2.37 -1.22 17.95
CA LEU A 26 -1.05 -0.74 18.43
C LEU A 26 0.08 -1.01 17.42
N TYR A 27 -0.20 -1.75 16.35
CA TYR A 27 0.77 -2.08 15.30
C TYR A 27 0.30 -1.49 13.95
N PRO A 28 0.33 -0.15 13.81
CA PRO A 28 0.04 0.48 12.52
C PRO A 28 1.11 0.12 11.49
N ASP A 29 0.73 0.06 10.22
CA ASP A 29 1.70 -0.16 9.15
C ASP A 29 2.61 1.07 9.02
N GLU A 30 3.92 0.85 8.93
CA GLU A 30 4.92 1.91 8.78
C GLU A 30 5.22 2.20 7.30
N PRO A 31 5.55 3.46 6.93
CA PRO A 31 5.95 3.79 5.57
C PRO A 31 7.25 3.08 5.19
N ALA A 32 7.24 2.44 4.01
CA ALA A 32 8.38 1.69 3.51
C ALA A 32 8.55 1.82 1.99
N VAL A 33 9.77 1.63 1.52
CA VAL A 33 10.05 1.55 0.08
C VAL A 33 10.40 0.11 -0.25
N GLN A 34 9.69 -0.45 -1.23
CA GLN A 34 9.95 -1.77 -1.75
C GLN A 34 10.70 -1.68 -3.07
N ILE A 35 11.77 -2.45 -3.18
CA ILE A 35 12.62 -2.56 -4.35
C ILE A 35 12.48 -3.99 -4.87
N THR A 36 12.00 -4.14 -6.10
CA THR A 36 11.86 -5.43 -6.79
C THR A 36 12.64 -5.37 -8.10
N SER A 37 13.21 -6.49 -8.55
CA SER A 37 13.81 -6.54 -9.89
C SER A 37 12.74 -6.41 -10.98
N ALA A 38 13.05 -5.69 -12.06
CA ALA A 38 12.12 -5.47 -13.18
C ALA A 38 11.94 -6.72 -14.05
N SER A 39 12.89 -7.66 -13.99
CA SER A 39 12.88 -8.91 -14.75
C SER A 39 12.69 -10.10 -13.84
N ALA A 40 11.75 -10.99 -14.18
CA ALA A 40 11.39 -12.20 -13.41
C ALA A 40 12.51 -13.26 -13.30
N GLY A 41 13.72 -12.98 -13.78
CA GLY A 41 14.89 -13.86 -13.71
C GLY A 41 16.15 -13.19 -13.15
N THR A 42 16.05 -11.93 -12.67
CA THR A 42 17.17 -11.23 -12.03
C THR A 42 16.95 -11.27 -10.54
N GLU A 43 17.78 -12.01 -9.81
CA GLU A 43 17.76 -12.01 -8.35
C GLU A 43 18.23 -10.66 -7.82
N LEU A 44 17.54 -10.16 -6.79
CA LEU A 44 17.98 -8.98 -6.08
C LEU A 44 19.26 -9.29 -5.31
N THR A 45 20.39 -8.74 -5.74
CA THR A 45 21.69 -8.97 -5.09
C THR A 45 21.85 -8.08 -3.85
N ASP A 46 22.57 -8.56 -2.83
CA ASP A 46 22.92 -7.79 -1.61
C ASP A 46 23.63 -6.46 -1.91
N ASP A 47 24.31 -6.36 -3.05
CA ASP A 47 24.92 -5.13 -3.54
C ASP A 47 23.89 -4.02 -3.77
N VAL A 48 22.71 -4.37 -4.30
CA VAL A 48 21.62 -3.41 -4.55
C VAL A 48 21.09 -2.87 -3.23
N LEU A 49 20.98 -3.73 -2.21
CA LEU A 49 20.57 -3.31 -0.87
C LEU A 49 21.59 -2.35 -0.27
N THR A 50 22.87 -2.68 -0.39
CA THR A 50 23.97 -1.86 0.14
C THR A 50 24.06 -0.50 -0.58
N GLN A 51 23.90 -0.50 -1.90
CA GLN A 51 23.81 0.72 -2.70
C GLN A 51 22.59 1.55 -2.29
N SER A 52 21.43 0.91 -2.12
CA SER A 52 20.20 1.59 -1.69
C SER A 52 20.38 2.26 -0.33
N LYS A 53 20.94 1.54 0.66
CA LYS A 53 21.27 2.09 1.99
C LYS A 53 22.14 3.35 1.90
N LYS A 54 23.22 3.28 1.11
CA LYS A 54 24.12 4.41 0.88
C LYS A 54 23.41 5.61 0.25
N LEU A 55 22.53 5.36 -0.73
CA LEU A 55 21.74 6.41 -1.38
C LEU A 55 20.75 7.06 -0.42
N LEU A 56 20.12 6.30 0.48
CA LEU A 56 19.25 6.88 1.51
C LEU A 56 20.04 7.73 2.51
N GLU A 57 21.22 7.26 2.95
CA GLU A 57 22.14 8.01 3.81
C GLU A 57 22.58 9.33 3.17
N GLU A 58 22.99 9.30 1.90
CA GLU A 58 23.42 10.48 1.13
C GLU A 58 22.26 11.48 0.93
N ALA A 59 21.04 10.98 0.79
CA ALA A 59 19.83 11.81 0.71
C ALA A 59 19.34 12.35 2.06
N GLY A 60 20.00 11.97 3.17
CA GLY A 60 19.64 12.34 4.54
C GLY A 60 18.33 11.70 5.01
N ILE A 61 18.02 10.50 4.53
CA ILE A 61 16.78 9.78 4.84
C ILE A 61 17.10 8.68 5.86
N ALA A 62 16.52 8.81 7.05
CA ALA A 62 16.59 7.75 8.07
C ALA A 62 15.82 6.51 7.60
N TYR A 63 16.46 5.35 7.75
CA TYR A 63 15.87 4.05 7.43
C TYR A 63 16.18 3.03 8.54
N HIS A 64 15.30 2.05 8.72
CA HIS A 64 15.46 0.99 9.71
C HIS A 64 14.94 -0.36 9.21
N ASP A 65 15.37 -1.42 9.88
CA ASP A 65 14.97 -2.82 9.66
C ASP A 65 14.81 -3.22 8.18
N PRO A 66 15.91 -3.27 7.40
CA PRO A 66 15.86 -3.76 6.03
C PRO A 66 15.42 -5.22 6.03
N THR A 67 14.28 -5.53 5.40
CA THR A 67 13.75 -6.88 5.27
C THR A 67 13.96 -7.38 3.86
N PHE A 68 14.57 -8.55 3.72
CA PHE A 68 14.76 -9.20 2.43
C PHE A 68 13.73 -10.33 2.29
N SER A 69 13.03 -10.35 1.15
CA SER A 69 12.02 -11.36 0.84
C SER A 69 12.22 -11.83 -0.59
N GLU A 70 12.87 -12.99 -0.76
CA GLU A 70 13.21 -13.70 -2.01
C GLU A 70 13.73 -12.82 -3.16
N ASN A 71 12.86 -12.03 -3.79
CA ASN A 71 13.18 -11.15 -4.90
C ASN A 71 12.75 -9.68 -4.68
N SER A 72 12.63 -9.29 -3.42
CA SER A 72 12.26 -7.95 -3.01
C SER A 72 12.99 -7.53 -1.74
N ALA A 73 13.46 -6.29 -1.71
CA ALA A 73 13.96 -5.65 -0.51
C ALA A 73 12.94 -4.62 -0.04
N LEU A 74 12.74 -4.55 1.26
CA LEU A 74 11.84 -3.60 1.89
C LEU A 74 12.63 -2.80 2.92
N LEU A 75 12.69 -1.48 2.72
CA LEU A 75 13.34 -0.54 3.63
C LEU A 75 12.28 0.31 4.31
N ARG A 76 12.22 0.28 5.64
CA ARG A 76 11.31 1.13 6.42
C ARG A 76 11.91 2.53 6.54
N VAL A 77 11.04 3.54 6.54
CA VAL A 77 11.41 4.95 6.67
C VAL A 77 10.50 5.60 7.72
N GLU A 78 10.89 6.77 8.23
CA GLU A 78 10.16 7.41 9.34
C GLU A 78 8.81 8.03 8.94
N ASP A 79 8.70 8.59 7.73
CA ASP A 79 7.51 9.37 7.33
C ASP A 79 7.18 9.22 5.83
N GLY A 80 5.94 9.49 5.46
CA GLY A 80 5.46 9.47 4.09
C GLY A 80 6.15 10.50 3.18
N ALA A 81 6.60 11.66 3.72
CA ALA A 81 7.41 12.59 2.94
C ALA A 81 8.80 12.01 2.61
N ALA A 82 9.43 11.37 3.60
CA ALA A 82 10.68 10.66 3.43
C ALA A 82 10.54 9.48 2.46
N GLN A 83 9.41 8.76 2.53
CA GLN A 83 9.08 7.66 1.63
C GLN A 83 9.02 8.09 0.16
N ARG A 84 8.34 9.20 -0.14
CA ARG A 84 8.27 9.74 -1.51
C ARG A 84 9.64 10.20 -2.01
N LYS A 85 10.42 10.88 -1.16
CA LYS A 85 11.77 11.31 -1.51
C LYS A 85 12.69 10.11 -1.76
N ALA A 86 12.62 9.09 -0.91
CA ALA A 86 13.37 7.85 -1.06
C ALA A 86 13.02 7.13 -2.36
N GLN A 87 11.73 7.04 -2.69
CA GLN A 87 11.29 6.44 -3.96
C GLN A 87 11.90 7.18 -5.16
N GLU A 88 11.87 8.52 -5.17
CA GLU A 88 12.39 9.30 -6.28
C GLU A 88 13.91 9.14 -6.43
N VAL A 89 14.67 9.25 -5.33
CA VAL A 89 16.13 9.09 -5.32
C VAL A 89 16.52 7.70 -5.79
N LEU A 90 15.89 6.66 -5.22
CA LEU A 90 16.17 5.28 -5.57
C LEU A 90 15.82 4.99 -7.03
N ARG A 91 14.66 5.45 -7.52
CA ARG A 91 14.26 5.25 -8.92
C ARG A 91 15.22 5.92 -9.90
N GLN A 92 15.71 7.12 -9.58
CA GLN A 92 16.66 7.84 -10.44
C GLN A 92 18.03 7.15 -10.49
N GLN A 93 18.48 6.56 -9.38
CA GLN A 93 19.84 6.03 -9.23
C GLN A 93 19.96 4.53 -9.57
N LEU A 94 18.93 3.74 -9.28
CA LEU A 94 18.88 2.31 -9.60
C LEU A 94 18.52 2.04 -11.07
N GLY A 95 17.99 3.03 -11.78
CA GLY A 95 17.67 2.92 -13.20
C GLY A 95 16.45 2.02 -13.49
N ASN A 96 16.38 1.51 -14.72
CA ASN A 96 15.22 0.76 -15.22
C ASN A 96 15.25 -0.74 -14.88
N ASP A 97 16.36 -1.25 -14.33
CA ASP A 97 16.51 -2.66 -13.98
C ASP A 97 15.76 -3.02 -12.68
N TYR A 98 15.37 -2.02 -11.89
CA TYR A 98 14.67 -2.18 -10.63
C TYR A 98 13.40 -1.32 -10.59
N VAL A 99 12.34 -1.90 -10.04
CA VAL A 99 11.08 -1.22 -9.78
C VAL A 99 11.05 -0.82 -8.32
N VAL A 100 10.96 0.48 -8.07
CA VAL A 100 10.87 1.08 -6.74
C VAL A 100 9.43 1.55 -6.47
N ALA A 101 8.77 0.89 -5.52
CA ALA A 101 7.37 1.14 -5.17
C ALA A 101 7.24 1.63 -3.72
N LEU A 102 6.24 2.49 -3.49
CA LEU A 102 5.80 2.85 -2.14
C LEU A 102 5.02 1.68 -1.56
N ASN A 103 5.42 1.18 -0.40
CA ASN A 103 4.70 0.13 0.32
C ASN A 103 4.58 0.47 1.81
N LEU A 104 3.80 -0.31 2.54
CA LEU A 104 3.67 -0.21 3.98
C LEU A 104 4.18 -1.50 4.61
N ALA A 105 5.12 -1.37 5.54
CA ALA A 105 5.64 -2.49 6.29
C ALA A 105 4.69 -2.84 7.43
N GLN A 106 4.22 -4.08 7.46
CA GLN A 106 3.46 -4.57 8.60
C GLN A 106 4.38 -4.68 9.83
N THR A 107 3.99 -4.04 10.93
CA THR A 107 4.66 -4.13 12.23
C THR A 107 4.04 -5.21 13.12
N THR A 108 3.01 -5.90 12.61
CA THR A 108 2.25 -6.90 13.36
C THR A 108 3.07 -8.17 13.64
N PRO A 109 3.21 -8.60 14.91
CA PRO A 109 3.90 -9.84 15.25
C PRO A 109 3.22 -11.09 14.68
N ASP A 110 3.99 -12.15 14.43
CA ASP A 110 3.46 -13.40 13.82
C ASP A 110 2.38 -14.07 14.68
N TRP A 111 2.53 -14.02 16.01
CA TRP A 111 1.56 -14.57 16.95
C TRP A 111 0.22 -13.82 16.95
N LEU A 112 0.20 -12.54 16.58
CA LEU A 112 -1.04 -11.75 16.47
C LEU A 112 -1.71 -12.01 15.11
N ARG A 113 -0.89 -12.19 14.07
CA ARG A 113 -1.35 -12.57 12.72
C ARG A 113 -2.01 -13.94 12.70
N SER A 114 -1.51 -14.92 13.46
CA SER A 114 -2.07 -16.28 13.49
C SER A 114 -3.50 -16.35 14.05
N ILE A 115 -3.91 -15.36 14.85
CA ILE A 115 -5.26 -15.23 15.41
C ILE A 115 -6.21 -14.52 14.41
N GLY A 116 -5.72 -14.16 13.21
CA GLY A 116 -6.50 -13.45 12.19
C GLY A 116 -6.71 -11.96 12.50
N ALA A 117 -6.02 -11.45 13.51
CA ALA A 117 -6.14 -10.08 13.96
C ALA A 117 -5.31 -9.18 13.01
N LYS A 118 -5.99 -8.57 12.03
CA LYS A 118 -5.37 -7.64 11.08
C LYS A 118 -5.62 -6.21 11.55
N PRO A 119 -4.62 -5.31 11.46
CA PRO A 119 -4.85 -3.90 11.70
C PRO A 119 -5.94 -3.39 10.76
N LEU A 120 -6.76 -2.46 11.26
CA LEU A 120 -7.81 -1.84 10.45
C LEU A 120 -7.16 -1.13 9.27
N LYS A 121 -7.62 -1.44 8.06
CA LYS A 121 -7.19 -0.69 6.87
C LYS A 121 -7.70 0.74 7.00
N LEU A 122 -6.82 1.64 7.40
CA LEU A 122 -7.09 3.07 7.40
C LEU A 122 -7.46 3.46 5.96
N GLY A 123 -8.61 4.12 5.79
CA GLY A 123 -9.11 4.50 4.47
C GLY A 123 -8.11 5.40 3.72
N LEU A 124 -8.37 5.62 2.43
CA LEU A 124 -7.52 6.44 1.55
C LEU A 124 -7.20 7.83 2.12
N ASP A 125 -8.14 8.41 2.86
CA ASP A 125 -8.05 9.73 3.49
C ASP A 125 -6.93 9.83 4.55
N LEU A 126 -6.78 8.79 5.37
CA LEU A 126 -5.70 8.69 6.37
C LEU A 126 -4.40 8.15 5.75
N ARG A 127 -4.46 7.66 4.52
CA ARG A 127 -3.32 7.16 3.74
C ARG A 127 -2.79 8.19 2.72
N GLY A 128 -3.30 9.43 2.74
CA GLY A 128 -2.80 10.52 1.90
C GLY A 128 -3.14 10.39 0.41
N GLY A 129 -4.14 9.59 0.05
CA GLY A 129 -4.59 9.51 -1.35
C GLY A 129 -5.60 10.60 -1.69
N VAL A 130 -5.42 11.25 -2.83
CA VAL A 130 -6.36 12.25 -3.32
C VAL A 130 -7.66 11.58 -3.81
N ARG A 131 -8.81 12.03 -3.31
CA ARG A 131 -10.13 11.60 -3.80
C ARG A 131 -10.35 12.20 -5.19
N PHE A 132 -10.06 11.42 -6.23
CA PHE A 132 -10.37 11.82 -7.61
C PHE A 132 -11.84 11.48 -7.90
N VAL A 133 -12.70 12.50 -7.81
CA VAL A 133 -14.09 12.39 -8.27
C VAL A 133 -14.07 12.62 -9.78
N LEU A 134 -14.23 11.55 -10.55
CA LEU A 134 -14.49 11.63 -11.98
C LEU A 134 -15.99 11.83 -12.19
N GLU A 135 -16.39 13.07 -12.44
CA GLU A 135 -17.75 13.35 -12.91
C GLU A 135 -17.85 12.98 -14.39
N VAL A 136 -18.56 11.88 -14.66
CA VAL A 136 -18.86 11.48 -16.03
C VAL A 136 -20.09 12.26 -16.49
N ASP A 137 -19.92 13.14 -17.49
CA ASP A 137 -21.02 13.83 -18.16
C ASP A 137 -21.79 12.83 -19.04
N MET A 138 -22.83 12.24 -18.46
CA MET A 138 -23.67 11.24 -19.12
C MET A 138 -24.40 11.80 -20.34
N ASN A 139 -24.69 13.11 -20.39
CA ASN A 139 -25.35 13.73 -21.52
C ASN A 139 -24.42 13.74 -22.74
N LYS A 140 -23.16 14.14 -22.55
CA LYS A 140 -22.14 14.07 -23.61
C LYS A 140 -21.86 12.64 -24.06
N ALA A 141 -21.80 11.69 -23.12
CA ALA A 141 -21.58 10.28 -23.46
C ALA A 141 -22.72 9.73 -24.32
N LEU A 142 -23.97 10.10 -24.01
CA LEU A 142 -25.15 9.69 -24.77
C LEU A 142 -25.19 10.34 -26.16
N GLU A 143 -24.92 11.64 -26.26
CA GLU A 143 -24.87 12.36 -27.53
C GLU A 143 -23.79 11.78 -28.46
N GLN A 144 -22.60 11.53 -27.93
CA GLN A 144 -21.52 10.90 -28.68
C GLN A 144 -21.93 9.50 -29.15
N ARG A 145 -22.63 8.73 -28.31
CA ARG A 145 -23.09 7.39 -28.67
C ARG A 145 -24.10 7.43 -29.82
N LEU A 146 -25.08 8.33 -29.76
CA LEU A 146 -26.07 8.53 -30.83
C LEU A 146 -25.40 8.97 -32.14
N LYS A 147 -24.42 9.88 -32.06
CA LYS A 147 -23.69 10.37 -33.22
C LYS A 147 -22.87 9.27 -33.89
N THR A 148 -22.15 8.45 -33.11
CA THR A 148 -21.42 7.29 -33.62
C THR A 148 -22.38 6.30 -34.27
N THR A 149 -23.48 5.94 -33.63
CA THR A 149 -24.48 5.03 -34.21
C THR A 149 -25.07 5.57 -35.52
N SER A 150 -25.35 6.87 -35.62
CA SER A 150 -25.84 7.47 -36.86
C SER A 150 -24.81 7.38 -37.99
N ASN A 151 -23.53 7.60 -37.68
CA ASN A 151 -22.44 7.49 -38.65
C ASN A 151 -22.22 6.03 -39.09
N ASP A 152 -22.30 5.08 -38.16
CA ASP A 152 -22.16 3.65 -38.44
C ASP A 152 -23.26 3.17 -39.38
N VAL A 153 -24.52 3.57 -39.13
CA VAL A 153 -25.65 3.26 -40.02
C VAL A 153 -25.42 3.85 -41.43
N ARG A 154 -24.99 5.11 -41.52
CA ARG A 154 -24.69 5.75 -42.82
C ARG A 154 -23.55 5.06 -43.56
N SER A 155 -22.52 4.61 -42.83
CA SER A 155 -21.38 3.88 -43.39
C SER A 155 -21.80 2.50 -43.89
N SER A 156 -22.59 1.77 -43.10
CA SER A 156 -23.13 0.45 -43.47
C SER A 156 -23.94 0.52 -44.76
N LEU A 157 -24.84 1.49 -44.87
CA LEU A 157 -25.67 1.70 -46.06
C LEU A 157 -24.88 2.18 -47.29
N ARG A 158 -23.70 2.77 -47.09
CA ARG A 158 -22.80 3.17 -48.18
C ARG A 158 -21.93 1.99 -48.65
N GLY A 159 -21.59 1.05 -47.76
CA GLY A 159 -20.81 -0.15 -48.07
C GLY A 159 -21.60 -1.26 -48.77
N GLU A 160 -22.94 -1.23 -48.73
CA GLU A 160 -23.83 -2.16 -49.45
C GLU A 160 -24.19 -1.71 -50.88
N ARG A 161 -23.47 -0.75 -51.46
CA ARG A 161 -23.55 -0.38 -52.89
C ARG A 161 -22.29 -0.83 -53.60
#